data_AF-A0A4S2Q353-F1
#
_entry.id   AF-A0A4S2Q353-F1
#
_cell.length_a   1.000
_cell.length_b   1.000
_cell.length_c   1.000
_cell.angle_alpha   90.00
_cell.angle_beta   90.00
_cell.angle_gamma   90.00
#
_symmetry.space_group_name_H-M   'P 1'
#
loop_
_entity.id
_entity.type
_entity.pdbx_description
1 polymer ?
#
loop_
_entity_poly.entity_id
_entity_poly.type
_entity_poly.pdbx_seq_one_letter_code
_entity_poly.pdbx_strand_id
1 'polypeptide(L)' 'MSEQMNRVAYVLRREGVQIVESKDGRFPRMVILNPSRRLKQKSVQMTTYKNGVRTVRNMANEQGVTLYW' A
#
# COMPACT_ATOMS: atom_id res chain seq x y z
N MET A 1 -12.93 8.76 -0.82
CA MET A 1 -12.33 7.40 -0.75
C MET A 1 -13.38 6.42 -1.25
N SER A 2 -13.06 5.50 -2.16
CA SER A 2 -14.04 4.49 -2.60
C SER A 2 -14.40 3.55 -1.44
N GLU A 3 -15.63 3.06 -1.39
CA GLU A 3 -16.14 2.18 -0.31
C GLU A 3 -15.23 0.96 -0.07
N GLN A 4 -14.66 0.43 -1.15
CA GLN A 4 -13.66 -0.64 -1.16
C GLN A 4 -12.35 -0.26 -0.44
N MET A 5 -11.84 0.96 -0.64
CA MET A 5 -10.66 1.45 0.09
C MET A 5 -10.94 1.59 1.59
N ASN A 6 -12.11 2.11 1.97
CA ASN A 6 -12.49 2.23 3.38
C ASN A 6 -12.54 0.85 4.06
N ARG A 7 -13.06 -0.16 3.36
CA ARG A 7 -13.11 -1.54 3.86
C ARG A 7 -11.72 -2.15 4.04
N VAL A 8 -10.84 -1.98 3.05
CA VAL A 8 -9.46 -2.46 3.12
C VAL A 8 -8.70 -1.76 4.24
N ALA A 9 -8.83 -0.43 4.36
CA ALA A 9 -8.22 0.34 5.44
C ALA A 9 -8.69 -0.13 6.82
N TYR A 10 -9.98 -0.43 6.97
CA TYR A 10 -10.54 -0.94 8.22
C TYR A 10 -9.95 -2.31 8.61
N VAL A 11 -9.87 -3.26 7.66
CA VAL A 11 -9.29 -4.59 7.90
C VAL A 11 -7.81 -4.47 8.29
N LEU A 12 -7.06 -3.66 7.56
CA LEU A 12 -5.63 -3.45 7.81
C LEU A 12 -5.37 -2.81 9.18
N ARG A 13 -6.18 -1.82 9.60
CA ARG A 13 -6.08 -1.26 10.96
C ARG A 13 -6.29 -2.30 12.05
N ARG A 14 -7.21 -3.26 11.84
CA ARG A 14 -7.39 -4.40 12.78
C ARG A 14 -6.20 -5.35 12.83
N GLU A 15 -5.41 -5.42 11.75
CA GLU A 15 -4.14 -6.15 11.72
C GLU A 15 -2.97 -5.35 12.34
N GLY A 16 -3.23 -4.17 12.93
CA GLY A 16 -2.21 -3.29 13.51
C GLY A 16 -1.41 -2.50 12.46
N VAL A 17 -1.89 -2.46 11.22
CA VAL A 17 -1.21 -1.77 10.12
C VAL A 17 -1.47 -0.28 10.20
N GLN A 18 -0.40 0.50 10.31
CA GLN A 18 -0.47 1.96 10.26
C GLN A 18 -0.56 2.42 8.81
N ILE A 19 -1.58 3.21 8.49
CA ILE A 19 -1.89 3.67 7.14
C ILE A 19 -1.82 5.19 7.09
N VAL A 20 -1.07 5.72 6.12
CA VAL A 20 -1.05 7.14 5.76
C VAL A 20 -1.68 7.30 4.38
N GLU A 21 -2.59 8.25 4.25
CA GLU A 21 -3.20 8.59 2.96
C GLU A 21 -2.22 9.34 2.07
N SER A 22 -2.02 8.86 0.83
CA SER A 22 -1.30 9.61 -0.20
C SER A 22 -2.21 10.70 -0.75
N LYS A 23 -1.84 11.98 -0.56
CA LYS A 23 -2.56 13.14 -1.12
C LYS A 23 -2.52 13.20 -2.66
N ASP A 24 -1.57 12.52 -3.30
CA ASP A 24 -1.40 12.57 -4.75
C ASP A 24 -2.34 11.59 -5.47
N GLY A 25 -3.51 12.10 -5.85
CA GLY A 25 -4.62 11.38 -6.50
C GLY A 25 -4.36 10.76 -7.88
N ARG A 26 -3.11 10.53 -8.29
CA ARG A 26 -2.81 9.78 -9.53
C ARG A 26 -3.08 8.28 -9.43
N PHE A 27 -3.22 7.74 -8.21
CA PHE A 27 -3.62 6.35 -7.94
C PHE A 27 -4.22 6.28 -6.52
N PRO A 28 -5.20 5.40 -6.25
CA PRO A 28 -5.66 5.14 -4.89
C PRO A 28 -4.53 4.43 -4.11
N ARG A 29 -3.65 5.20 -3.45
CA ARG A 29 -2.44 4.69 -2.79
C ARG A 29 -2.56 4.86 -1.29
N MET A 30 -2.75 3.75 -0.60
CA MET A 30 -2.52 3.69 0.84
C MET A 30 -1.03 3.41 1.06
N VAL A 31 -0.37 4.31 1.77
CA VAL A 31 1.01 4.12 2.21
C VAL A 31 0.96 3.43 3.56
N ILE A 32 1.67 2.32 3.70
CA ILE A 32 1.72 1.54 4.93
C ILE A 32 3.02 1.84 5.65
N LEU A 33 2.97 2.23 6.92
CA LEU A 33 4.17 2.45 7.74
C LEU A 33 4.62 1.17 8.45
N ASN A 34 3.68 0.31 8.85
CA ASN A 34 3.99 -0.95 9.50
C ASN A 34 3.14 -2.08 8.90
N PRO A 35 3.66 -2.81 7.89
CA PRO A 35 2.92 -3.88 7.24
C PRO A 35 2.85 -5.13 8.11
N SER A 36 1.69 -5.78 8.13
CA SER A 36 1.47 -7.04 8.84
C SER A 36 2.34 -8.17 8.26
N ARG A 37 2.57 -9.25 9.04
CA ARG A 37 3.34 -10.41 8.58
C ARG A 37 2.75 -11.02 7.30
N ARG A 38 1.42 -11.04 7.20
CA ARG A 38 0.66 -11.49 6.02
C ARG A 38 0.97 -10.64 4.80
N LEU A 39 0.97 -9.31 4.95
CA LEU A 39 1.31 -8.39 3.88
C LEU A 39 2.75 -8.53 3.42
N LYS A 40 3.71 -8.69 4.35
CA LYS A 40 5.13 -8.92 4.00
C LYS A 40 5.32 -10.20 3.18
N GLN A 41 4.61 -11.27 3.50
CA GLN A 41 4.69 -12.54 2.75
C GLN A 41 4.06 -12.44 1.35
N LYS A 42 3.00 -11.64 1.20
CA LYS A 42 2.31 -11.43 -0.08
C LYS A 42 2.95 -10.34 -0.92
N SER A 43 3.87 -9.57 -0.35
CA SER A 43 4.45 -8.41 -1.04
C SER A 43 5.40 -8.83 -2.15
N VAL A 44 5.36 -8.07 -3.24
CA VAL A 44 6.33 -8.12 -4.32
C VAL A 44 7.16 -6.84 -4.30
N GLN A 45 8.45 -6.96 -4.64
CA GLN A 45 9.33 -5.81 -4.73
C GLN A 45 9.12 -5.12 -6.09
N MET A 46 8.62 -3.89 -6.06
CA MET A 46 8.43 -3.06 -7.24
C MET A 46 9.63 -2.11 -7.39
N THR A 47 10.36 -2.25 -8.49
CA THR A 47 11.39 -1.29 -8.88
C THR A 47 10.80 -0.33 -9.90
N THR A 48 10.83 0.97 -9.61
CA THR A 48 10.40 2.02 -10.54
C THR A 48 11.57 2.94 -10.84
N TYR A 49 11.77 3.24 -12.13
CA TYR A 49 12.72 4.24 -12.58
C TYR A 49 11.96 5.52 -12.91
N LYS A 50 12.26 6.61 -12.19
CA LYS A 50 11.67 7.92 -12.44
C LYS A 50 12.78 8.98 -12.43
N ASN A 51 12.91 9.72 -13.52
CA ASN A 51 13.92 10.77 -13.70
C ASN A 51 15.35 10.28 -13.40
N GLY A 52 15.71 9.07 -13.85
CA GLY A 52 17.02 8.46 -13.59
C GLY A 52 17.22 7.92 -12.17
N VAL A 53 16.28 8.15 -11.26
CA VAL A 53 16.34 7.64 -9.88
C VAL A 53 15.62 6.29 -9.79
N ARG A 54 16.34 5.27 -9.32
CA ARG A 54 15.78 3.95 -9.00
C ARG A 54 15.11 4.02 -7.63
N THR A 55 13.80 3.82 -7.60
CA THR A 55 13.01 3.70 -6.37
C THR A 55 12.56 2.26 -6.21
N VAL A 56 12.91 1.64 -5.09
CA VAL A 56 12.47 0.29 -4.74
C VAL A 56 11.41 0.41 -3.64
N ARG A 57 10.26 -0.22 -3.84
CA ARG A 57 9.15 -0.26 -2.86
C ARG A 57 8.60 -1.66 -2.77
N ASN A 58 8.06 -2.02 -1.62
CA ASN A 58 7.26 -3.23 -1.51
C ASN A 58 5.81 -2.90 -1.85
N MET A 59 5.16 -3.80 -2.57
CA MET A 59 3.79 -3.65 -3.02
C MET A 59 2.99 -4.90 -2.66
N ALA A 60 1.78 -4.73 -2.16
CA ALA A 60 0.82 -5.82 -2.02
C ALA A 60 -0.55 -5.39 -2.57
N ASN A 61 -1.31 -6.36 -3.10
CA ASN A 61 -2.70 -6.13 -3.51
C ASN A 61 -3.65 -6.75 -2.49
N GLU A 62 -4.51 -5.93 -1.88
CA GLU A 62 -5.57 -6.38 -1.01
C GLU A 62 -6.93 -6.02 -1.61
N GLN A 63 -7.70 -7.05 -1.98
CA GLN A 63 -9.05 -6.90 -2.53
C GLN A 63 -9.14 -5.84 -3.65
N GLY A 64 -8.15 -5.76 -4.54
CA GLY A 64 -8.13 -4.79 -5.64
C GLY A 64 -7.54 -3.42 -5.28
N VAL A 65 -7.13 -3.19 -4.03
CA VAL A 65 -6.44 -1.99 -3.57
C VAL A 65 -4.94 -2.26 -3.50
N THR A 66 -4.16 -1.46 -4.20
CA THR A 66 -2.70 -1.55 -4.18
C THR A 66 -2.12 -0.77 -3.01
N LEU A 67 -1.38 -1.49 -2.17
CA LEU A 67 -0.73 -0.99 -0.97
C LEU A 67 0.77 -0.90 -1.23
N TYR A 68 1.41 0.16 -0.73
CA TYR A 68 2.85 0.37 -0.87
C TYR A 68 3.50 0.70 0.48
N TRP A 69 4.72 0.22 0.69
CA TRP A 69 5.61 0.63 1.77
C TRP A 69 7.08 0.53 1.38
#